data_AF-M5BHV6-F1
#
_entry.id   AF-M5BHV6-F1
#
_cell.length_a   1.000
_cell.length_b   1.000
_cell.length_c   1.000
_cell.angle_alpha   90.00
_cell.angle_beta   90.00
_cell.angle_gamma   90.00
#
_symmetry.space_group_name_H-M   'P 1'
#
loop_
_entity.id
_entity.type
_entity.pdbx_description
1 polymer ?
#
loop_
_entity_poly.entity_id
_entity_poly.type
_entity_poly.pdbx_seq_one_letter_code
_entity_poly.pdbx_strand_id
1 'polypeptide(L)'
;MGLLQDHEALVANVIHEAIEKRVKEVCEEDTGETSVLQIVKNWFTESVVPWMAMTYGRGVTDADVLQKALAPAAGKFDYHICKVLCEIRTSQIFDIIVDYPDSRIALTDLKECMERADGRGNLVRTLRKLNNKRLLHPGADTKDILTQYVSTIRCLRILDPPGVLLFKVADPIRRYLRCIVSNLVGDGSDLLEENEQVLPIQALNEPYEDYSDPQWDPEPNDAEPDFRTSKPGDIVSTLVSIYDSRDLFVKELQSMLGQRLLAVKDHNYDNEASHLT
;
A
#
# COMPACT_ATOMS: atom_id res chain seq x y z
N MET A 1 -31.08 -16.45 -33.50
CA MET A 1 -29.78 -15.83 -33.13
C MET A 1 -29.79 -15.20 -31.73
N GLY A 2 -30.92 -14.69 -31.19
CA GLY A 2 -30.95 -14.12 -29.83
C GLY A 2 -30.71 -15.12 -28.68
N LEU A 3 -31.35 -16.29 -28.71
CA LEU A 3 -31.25 -17.32 -27.64
C LEU A 3 -29.83 -17.82 -27.33
N LEU A 4 -28.90 -17.74 -28.29
CA LEU A 4 -27.51 -18.16 -28.10
C LEU A 4 -26.66 -17.09 -27.41
N GLN A 5 -26.90 -15.81 -27.72
CA GLN A 5 -26.26 -14.69 -27.00
C GLN A 5 -26.73 -14.63 -25.55
N ASP A 6 -28.02 -14.93 -25.31
CA ASP A 6 -28.59 -14.99 -23.96
C ASP A 6 -27.93 -16.11 -23.13
N HIS A 7 -27.63 -17.26 -23.72
CA HIS A 7 -26.95 -18.37 -23.03
C HIS A 7 -25.50 -18.06 -22.66
N GLU A 8 -24.74 -17.43 -23.56
CA GLU A 8 -23.34 -17.05 -23.28
C GLU A 8 -23.24 -16.00 -22.16
N ALA A 9 -24.18 -15.04 -22.13
CA ALA A 9 -24.29 -14.05 -21.07
C ALA A 9 -24.65 -14.70 -19.72
N LEU A 10 -25.57 -15.66 -19.70
CA LEU A 10 -25.93 -16.40 -18.48
C LEU A 10 -24.75 -17.20 -17.93
N VAL A 11 -24.02 -17.93 -18.78
CA VAL A 11 -22.82 -18.69 -18.37
C VAL A 11 -21.76 -17.74 -17.80
N ALA A 12 -21.53 -16.60 -18.45
CA ALA A 12 -20.61 -15.60 -17.93
C ALA A 12 -21.04 -15.08 -16.56
N ASN A 13 -22.32 -14.75 -16.36
CA ASN A 13 -22.82 -14.26 -15.06
C ASN A 13 -22.62 -15.28 -13.94
N VAL A 14 -22.91 -16.56 -14.21
CA VAL A 14 -22.67 -17.64 -13.23
C VAL A 14 -21.19 -17.74 -12.85
N ILE A 15 -20.27 -17.57 -13.80
CA ILE A 15 -18.84 -17.57 -13.51
C ILE A 15 -18.43 -16.34 -12.68
N HIS A 16 -18.95 -15.14 -13.00
CA HIS A 16 -18.68 -13.94 -12.20
C HIS A 16 -19.15 -14.12 -10.74
N GLU A 17 -20.39 -14.58 -10.53
CA GLU A 17 -20.92 -14.85 -9.19
C GLU A 17 -20.10 -15.92 -8.45
N ALA A 18 -19.68 -16.97 -9.15
CA ALA A 18 -18.84 -18.02 -8.56
C ALA A 18 -17.46 -17.49 -8.17
N ILE A 19 -16.84 -16.65 -9.00
CA ILE A 19 -15.56 -15.99 -8.68
C ILE A 19 -15.73 -15.08 -7.46
N GLU A 20 -16.74 -14.21 -7.44
CA GLU A 20 -16.96 -13.30 -6.32
C GLU A 20 -17.16 -14.05 -5.00
N LYS A 21 -17.96 -15.12 -5.04
CA LYS A 21 -18.19 -15.97 -3.87
C LYS A 21 -16.89 -16.64 -3.42
N ARG A 22 -16.14 -17.25 -4.35
CA ARG A 22 -14.91 -17.97 -4.03
C ARG A 22 -13.83 -17.05 -3.48
N VAL A 23 -13.65 -15.86 -4.06
CA VAL A 23 -12.69 -14.88 -3.56
C VAL A 23 -13.04 -14.46 -2.13
N LYS A 24 -14.32 -14.20 -1.83
CA LYS A 24 -14.78 -13.84 -0.48
C LYS A 24 -14.51 -14.95 0.53
N GLU A 25 -14.88 -16.19 0.22
CA GLU A 25 -14.65 -17.36 1.09
C GLU A 25 -13.16 -17.53 1.43
N VAL A 26 -12.29 -17.51 0.42
CA VAL A 26 -10.84 -17.69 0.63
C VAL A 26 -10.21 -16.50 1.37
N CYS A 27 -10.73 -15.28 1.18
CA CYS A 27 -10.28 -14.12 1.95
C CYS A 27 -10.72 -14.17 3.42
N GLU A 28 -11.87 -14.78 3.74
CA GLU A 28 -12.33 -14.95 5.12
C GLU A 28 -11.53 -16.01 5.88
N GLU A 29 -11.03 -17.03 5.17
CA GLU A 29 -10.16 -18.10 5.70
C GLU A 29 -8.67 -17.73 5.68
N ASP A 30 -8.33 -16.51 5.25
CA ASP A 30 -6.94 -16.09 5.05
C ASP A 30 -6.17 -16.01 6.38
N THR A 31 -5.11 -16.81 6.49
CA THR A 31 -4.19 -16.82 7.63
C THR A 31 -2.96 -15.92 7.42
N GLY A 32 -2.79 -15.33 6.23
CA GLY A 32 -1.63 -14.51 5.87
C GLY A 32 -0.40 -15.31 5.39
N GLU A 33 -0.44 -16.64 5.45
CA GLU A 33 0.69 -17.52 5.07
C GLU A 33 0.70 -17.92 3.59
N THR A 34 -0.44 -17.82 2.90
CA THR A 34 -0.60 -18.26 1.52
C THR A 34 -1.18 -17.17 0.63
N SER A 35 -0.80 -17.17 -0.65
CA SER A 35 -1.36 -16.24 -1.63
C SER A 35 -2.80 -16.64 -1.98
N VAL A 36 -3.75 -15.81 -1.58
CA VAL A 36 -5.17 -15.96 -1.92
C VAL A 36 -5.36 -15.84 -3.43
N LEU A 37 -4.60 -14.95 -4.08
CA LEU A 37 -4.64 -14.81 -5.54
C LEU A 37 -4.29 -16.13 -6.23
N GLN A 38 -3.21 -16.80 -5.80
CA GLN A 38 -2.80 -18.07 -6.40
C GLN A 38 -3.79 -19.20 -6.10
N ILE A 39 -4.35 -19.26 -4.88
CA ILE A 39 -5.40 -20.23 -4.53
C ILE A 39 -6.60 -20.10 -5.47
N VAL A 40 -7.07 -18.87 -5.71
CA VAL A 40 -8.22 -18.62 -6.59
C VAL A 40 -7.86 -18.89 -8.06
N LYS A 41 -6.67 -18.50 -8.53
CA LYS A 41 -6.21 -18.78 -9.91
C LYS A 41 -6.07 -20.28 -10.19
N ASN A 42 -5.56 -21.05 -9.24
CA ASN A 42 -5.46 -22.51 -9.35
C ASN A 42 -6.86 -23.14 -9.40
N TRP A 43 -7.75 -22.75 -8.49
CA TRP A 43 -9.15 -23.20 -8.53
C TRP A 43 -9.83 -22.86 -9.86
N PHE A 44 -9.63 -21.64 -10.38
CA PHE A 44 -10.20 -21.22 -11.65
C PHE A 44 -9.70 -22.10 -12.80
N THR A 45 -8.39 -22.39 -12.84
CA THR A 45 -7.77 -23.21 -13.88
C THR A 45 -8.17 -24.68 -13.79
N GLU A 46 -8.31 -25.23 -12.58
CA GLU A 46 -8.61 -26.65 -12.36
C GLU A 46 -10.10 -26.98 -12.40
N SER A 47 -10.97 -26.03 -12.05
CA SER A 47 -12.41 -26.27 -11.92
C SER A 47 -13.22 -25.51 -12.97
N VAL A 48 -12.99 -24.20 -13.13
CA VAL A 48 -13.82 -23.34 -13.97
C VAL A 48 -13.45 -23.48 -15.45
N VAL A 49 -12.16 -23.54 -15.79
CA VAL A 49 -11.71 -23.71 -17.18
C VAL A 49 -12.20 -25.02 -17.81
N PRO A 50 -12.12 -26.20 -17.16
CA PRO A 50 -12.70 -27.42 -17.69
C PRO A 50 -14.23 -27.35 -17.83
N TRP A 51 -14.91 -26.67 -16.89
CA TRP A 51 -16.35 -26.46 -17.01
C TRP A 51 -16.72 -25.58 -18.20
N MET A 52 -15.98 -24.47 -18.42
CA MET A 52 -16.11 -23.64 -19.62
C MET A 52 -15.83 -24.42 -20.90
N ALA A 53 -14.82 -25.29 -20.90
CA ALA A 53 -14.53 -26.18 -22.03
C ALA A 53 -15.71 -27.10 -22.36
N MET A 54 -16.44 -27.61 -21.36
CA MET A 54 -17.63 -28.42 -21.60
C MET A 54 -18.80 -27.59 -22.18
N THR A 55 -18.99 -26.35 -21.73
CA THR A 55 -20.11 -25.50 -22.17
C THR A 55 -19.86 -24.83 -23.54
N TYR A 56 -18.63 -24.40 -23.81
CA TYR A 56 -18.24 -23.69 -25.03
C TYR A 56 -17.58 -24.59 -26.08
N GLY A 57 -17.01 -25.73 -25.68
CA GLY A 57 -16.16 -26.55 -26.55
C GLY A 57 -16.89 -27.24 -27.71
N ARG A 58 -18.23 -27.35 -27.68
CA ARG A 58 -19.07 -27.86 -28.80
C ARG A 58 -18.48 -29.06 -29.57
N GLY A 59 -17.82 -30.01 -28.89
CA GLY A 59 -17.22 -31.20 -29.50
C GLY A 59 -15.85 -31.02 -30.15
N VAL A 60 -15.16 -29.90 -29.91
CA VAL A 60 -13.73 -29.73 -30.24
C VAL A 60 -12.93 -30.70 -29.36
N THR A 61 -12.31 -31.70 -29.98
CA THR A 61 -11.50 -32.73 -29.32
C THR A 61 -10.03 -32.34 -29.21
N ASP A 62 -9.58 -31.36 -30.01
CA ASP A 62 -8.21 -30.87 -30.00
C ASP A 62 -8.01 -29.85 -28.86
N ALA A 63 -7.19 -30.25 -27.87
CA ALA A 63 -6.91 -29.45 -26.69
C ALA A 63 -6.27 -28.09 -27.01
N ASP A 64 -5.42 -28.02 -28.05
CA ASP A 64 -4.68 -26.81 -28.38
C ASP A 64 -5.59 -25.75 -29.05
N VAL A 65 -6.56 -26.23 -29.83
CA VAL A 65 -7.61 -25.39 -30.44
C VAL A 65 -8.59 -24.89 -29.38
N LEU A 66 -8.99 -25.75 -28.45
CA LEU A 66 -9.89 -25.40 -27.36
C LEU A 66 -9.26 -24.36 -26.41
N GLN A 67 -7.98 -24.51 -26.09
CA GLN A 67 -7.24 -23.54 -25.27
C GLN A 67 -7.16 -22.17 -25.94
N LYS A 68 -6.85 -22.12 -27.24
CA LYS A 68 -6.83 -20.86 -28.01
C LYS A 68 -8.21 -20.21 -28.10
N ALA A 69 -9.28 -20.99 -28.21
CA ALA A 69 -10.64 -20.49 -28.24
C ALA A 69 -11.08 -19.91 -26.89
N LEU A 70 -10.65 -20.50 -25.77
CA LEU A 70 -11.01 -20.06 -24.42
C LEU A 70 -10.13 -18.93 -23.87
N ALA A 71 -8.92 -18.73 -24.42
CA ALA A 71 -7.96 -17.74 -23.92
C ALA A 71 -8.53 -16.32 -23.76
N PRO A 72 -9.32 -15.76 -24.69
CA PRO A 72 -9.92 -14.43 -24.51
C PRO A 72 -10.93 -14.37 -23.36
N ALA A 73 -11.70 -15.43 -23.13
CA ALA A 73 -12.64 -15.51 -22.02
C ALA A 73 -11.91 -15.69 -20.68
N ALA A 74 -10.92 -16.58 -20.64
CA ALA A 74 -10.06 -16.79 -19.48
C ALA A 74 -9.36 -15.50 -19.03
N GLY A 75 -8.86 -14.68 -19.97
CA GLY A 75 -8.26 -13.39 -19.65
C GLY A 75 -9.25 -12.38 -19.04
N LYS A 76 -10.52 -12.37 -19.48
CA LYS A 76 -11.56 -11.53 -18.86
C LYS A 76 -11.87 -11.95 -17.43
N PHE A 77 -11.92 -13.25 -17.17
CA PHE A 77 -12.15 -13.77 -15.83
C PHE A 77 -10.92 -13.63 -14.91
N ASP A 78 -9.71 -13.75 -15.43
CA ASP A 78 -8.47 -13.44 -14.69
C ASP A 78 -8.44 -11.97 -14.25
N TYR A 79 -8.79 -11.05 -15.17
CA TYR A 79 -9.00 -9.65 -14.82
C TYR A 79 -10.08 -9.48 -13.73
N HIS A 80 -11.20 -10.18 -13.84
CA HIS A 80 -12.28 -10.11 -12.85
C HIS A 80 -11.85 -10.63 -11.47
N ILE A 81 -11.10 -11.74 -11.41
CA ILE A 81 -10.49 -12.26 -10.17
C ILE A 81 -9.62 -11.18 -9.53
N CYS A 82 -8.70 -10.59 -10.31
CA CYS A 82 -7.81 -9.53 -9.83
C CYS A 82 -8.60 -8.32 -9.33
N LYS A 83 -9.64 -7.91 -10.07
CA LYS A 83 -10.50 -6.78 -9.70
C LYS A 83 -11.20 -7.00 -8.36
N VAL A 84 -11.88 -8.13 -8.19
CA VAL A 84 -12.63 -8.45 -6.97
C VAL A 84 -11.68 -8.53 -5.76
N LEU A 85 -10.54 -9.22 -5.91
CA LEU A 85 -9.56 -9.31 -4.83
C LEU A 85 -8.95 -7.93 -4.50
N CYS A 86 -8.65 -7.12 -5.51
CA CYS A 86 -8.16 -5.75 -5.30
C CYS A 86 -9.16 -4.91 -4.50
N GLU A 87 -10.45 -4.99 -4.81
CA GLU A 87 -11.50 -4.24 -4.12
C GLU A 87 -11.62 -4.66 -2.65
N ILE A 88 -11.61 -5.97 -2.37
CA ILE A 88 -11.66 -6.52 -1.02
C ILE A 88 -10.43 -6.09 -0.22
N ARG A 89 -9.22 -6.32 -0.74
CA ARG A 89 -7.97 -5.95 -0.05
C ARG A 89 -7.81 -4.44 0.13
N THR A 90 -8.31 -3.64 -0.81
CA THR A 90 -8.37 -2.18 -0.66
C THR A 90 -9.29 -1.79 0.50
N SER A 91 -10.42 -2.48 0.70
CA SER A 91 -11.31 -2.20 1.83
C SER A 91 -10.69 -2.56 3.19
N GLN A 92 -9.82 -3.57 3.21
CA GLN A 92 -9.10 -4.09 4.38
C GLN A 92 -7.71 -3.45 4.58
N ILE A 93 -7.29 -2.53 3.71
CA ILE A 93 -5.90 -2.05 3.64
C ILE A 93 -5.38 -1.49 4.96
N PHE A 94 -6.24 -0.87 5.77
CA PHE A 94 -5.83 -0.34 7.07
C PHE A 94 -5.36 -1.45 8.00
N ASP A 95 -6.14 -2.53 8.10
CA ASP A 95 -5.84 -3.68 8.96
C ASP A 95 -4.63 -4.44 8.41
N ILE A 96 -4.54 -4.60 7.09
CA ILE A 96 -3.34 -5.16 6.42
C ILE A 96 -2.08 -4.37 6.81
N ILE A 97 -2.11 -3.04 6.88
CA ILE A 97 -0.94 -2.25 7.29
C ILE A 97 -0.63 -2.43 8.78
N VAL A 98 -1.65 -2.53 9.64
CA VAL A 98 -1.49 -2.78 11.08
C VAL A 98 -0.80 -4.13 11.30
N ASP A 99 -1.21 -5.17 10.57
CA ASP A 99 -0.72 -6.54 10.72
C ASP A 99 0.63 -6.80 10.02
N TYR A 100 1.26 -5.78 9.45
CA TYR A 100 2.59 -5.91 8.85
C TYR A 100 3.65 -6.15 9.96
N PRO A 101 4.54 -7.15 9.83
CA PRO A 101 4.99 -7.82 8.60
C PRO A 101 4.26 -9.09 8.19
N ASP A 102 3.36 -9.62 9.01
CA ASP A 102 2.70 -10.91 8.78
C ASP A 102 1.77 -10.84 7.55
N SER A 103 1.19 -9.66 7.28
CA SER A 103 0.35 -9.38 6.11
C SER A 103 1.10 -9.21 4.77
N ARG A 104 2.41 -9.49 4.70
CA ARG A 104 3.24 -9.24 3.52
C ARG A 104 2.74 -9.93 2.24
N ILE A 105 2.16 -11.12 2.37
CA ILE A 105 1.65 -11.88 1.22
C ILE A 105 0.41 -11.21 0.63
N ALA A 106 -0.50 -10.72 1.49
CA ALA A 106 -1.68 -9.95 1.05
C ALA A 106 -1.28 -8.67 0.30
N LEU A 107 -0.18 -8.00 0.71
CA LEU A 107 0.37 -6.85 -0.03
C LEU A 107 0.92 -7.27 -1.41
N THR A 108 1.55 -8.43 -1.50
CA THR A 108 2.09 -8.94 -2.78
C THR A 108 0.95 -9.27 -3.75
N ASP A 109 -0.10 -9.92 -3.26
CA ASP A 109 -1.32 -10.19 -4.05
C ASP A 109 -2.00 -8.89 -4.49
N LEU A 110 -2.13 -7.91 -3.59
CA LEU A 110 -2.73 -6.61 -3.90
C LEU A 110 -1.92 -5.87 -4.97
N LYS A 111 -0.58 -5.93 -4.93
CA LYS A 111 0.27 -5.36 -5.96
C LYS A 111 -0.04 -5.94 -7.35
N GLU A 112 -0.02 -7.27 -7.46
CA GLU A 112 -0.31 -7.96 -8.74
C GLU A 112 -1.73 -7.62 -9.24
N CYS A 113 -2.71 -7.59 -8.33
CA CYS A 113 -4.08 -7.26 -8.67
C CYS A 113 -4.23 -5.81 -9.16
N MET A 114 -3.54 -4.86 -8.53
CA MET A 114 -3.59 -3.45 -8.92
C MET A 114 -2.97 -3.19 -10.30
N GLU A 115 -1.88 -3.89 -10.64
CA GLU A 115 -1.25 -3.82 -11.97
C GLU A 115 -2.22 -4.30 -13.07
N ARG A 116 -3.12 -5.23 -12.75
CA ARG A 116 -4.13 -5.76 -13.69
C ARG A 116 -5.44 -4.98 -13.72
N ALA A 117 -5.91 -4.48 -12.57
CA ALA A 117 -7.27 -3.97 -12.39
C ALA A 117 -7.37 -2.44 -12.24
N ASP A 118 -6.26 -1.69 -12.33
CA ASP A 118 -6.19 -0.24 -12.13
C ASP A 118 -6.80 0.22 -10.78
N GLY A 119 -6.26 -0.30 -9.68
CA GLY A 119 -6.76 -0.06 -8.33
C GLY A 119 -6.17 1.15 -7.59
N ARG A 120 -5.14 1.81 -8.15
CA ARG A 120 -4.29 2.79 -7.43
C ARG A 120 -5.09 3.97 -6.87
N GLY A 121 -5.97 4.57 -7.67
CA GLY A 121 -6.78 5.71 -7.23
C GLY A 121 -7.82 5.34 -6.16
N ASN A 122 -8.37 4.12 -6.21
CA ASN A 122 -9.30 3.63 -5.19
C ASN A 122 -8.58 3.38 -3.85
N LEU A 123 -7.36 2.84 -3.91
CA LEU A 123 -6.51 2.61 -2.74
C LEU A 123 -6.22 3.91 -1.99
N VAL A 124 -5.77 4.95 -2.69
CA VAL A 124 -5.48 6.26 -2.08
C VAL A 124 -6.72 6.83 -1.39
N ARG A 125 -7.87 6.86 -2.09
CA ARG A 125 -9.12 7.40 -1.52
C ARG A 125 -9.56 6.62 -0.28
N THR A 126 -9.52 5.29 -0.35
CA THR A 126 -9.95 4.42 0.74
C THR A 126 -9.02 4.51 1.94
N LEU A 127 -7.71 4.45 1.73
CA LEU A 127 -6.73 4.52 2.81
C LEU A 127 -6.75 5.90 3.51
N ARG A 128 -6.84 7.02 2.75
CA ARG A 128 -7.00 8.35 3.35
C ARG A 128 -8.27 8.44 4.22
N LYS A 129 -9.39 7.90 3.72
CA LYS A 129 -10.65 7.84 4.47
C LYS A 129 -10.50 7.02 5.77
N LEU A 130 -9.85 5.87 5.71
CA LEU A 130 -9.63 5.00 6.86
C LEU A 130 -8.69 5.64 7.89
N ASN A 131 -7.59 6.27 7.44
CA ASN A 131 -6.66 6.98 8.31
C ASN A 131 -7.35 8.12 9.06
N ASN A 132 -8.14 8.95 8.36
CA ASN A 132 -8.90 10.03 9.02
C ASN A 132 -9.92 9.50 10.04
N LYS A 133 -10.52 8.33 9.77
CA LYS A 133 -11.55 7.76 10.64
C LYS A 133 -10.98 7.04 11.86
N ARG A 134 -9.86 6.33 11.70
CA ARG A 134 -9.35 5.33 12.68
C ARG A 134 -8.01 5.70 13.32
N LEU A 135 -7.24 6.61 12.73
CA LEU A 135 -5.88 6.93 13.18
C LEU A 135 -5.73 8.40 13.57
N LEU A 136 -6.24 9.32 12.74
CA LEU A 136 -6.02 10.76 12.88
C LEU A 136 -7.16 11.42 13.69
N HIS A 137 -7.32 10.96 14.93
CA HIS A 137 -8.31 11.50 15.86
C HIS A 137 -7.71 11.73 17.26
N PRO A 138 -8.27 12.65 18.07
CA PRO A 138 -7.68 13.02 19.37
C PRO A 138 -7.54 11.88 20.38
N GLY A 139 -8.29 10.79 20.22
CA GLY A 139 -8.22 9.62 21.10
C GLY A 139 -7.14 8.60 20.75
N ALA A 140 -6.35 8.81 19.67
CA ALA A 140 -5.28 7.89 19.28
C ALA A 140 -3.97 8.27 19.99
N ASP A 141 -3.23 7.28 20.48
CA ASP A 141 -1.89 7.50 21.04
C ASP A 141 -0.92 7.91 19.93
N THR A 142 -0.15 8.98 20.15
CA THR A 142 0.91 9.42 19.25
C THR A 142 1.89 8.29 18.90
N LYS A 143 2.15 7.38 19.84
CA LYS A 143 2.99 6.20 19.60
C LYS A 143 2.39 5.30 18.51
N ASP A 144 1.10 5.03 18.58
CA ASP A 144 0.40 4.18 17.61
C ASP A 144 0.36 4.85 16.23
N ILE A 145 0.18 6.18 16.18
CA ILE A 145 0.23 6.94 14.92
C ILE A 145 1.60 6.82 14.26
N LEU A 146 2.68 6.96 15.03
CA LEU A 146 4.05 6.82 14.53
C LEU A 146 4.35 5.40 14.06
N THR A 147 3.98 4.39 14.86
CA THR A 147 4.17 2.98 14.47
C THR A 147 3.39 2.66 13.19
N GLN A 148 2.13 3.07 13.10
CA GLN A 148 1.31 2.88 11.91
C GLN A 148 1.86 3.64 10.70
N TYR A 149 2.43 4.84 10.89
CA TYR A 149 3.07 5.59 9.81
C TYR A 149 4.30 4.86 9.26
N VAL A 150 5.14 4.30 10.13
CA VAL A 150 6.30 3.48 9.71
C VAL A 150 5.83 2.23 8.96
N SER A 151 4.82 1.53 9.46
CA SER A 151 4.23 0.38 8.73
C SER A 151 3.65 0.80 7.39
N THR A 152 2.94 1.94 7.33
CA THR A 152 2.39 2.50 6.08
C THR A 152 3.49 2.75 5.05
N ILE A 153 4.62 3.34 5.45
CA ILE A 153 5.78 3.54 4.57
C ILE A 153 6.27 2.20 4.01
N ARG A 154 6.46 1.20 4.88
CA ARG A 154 6.96 -0.13 4.48
C ARG A 154 6.00 -0.84 3.54
N CYS A 155 4.71 -0.86 3.85
CA CYS A 155 3.68 -1.50 3.03
C CYS A 155 3.53 -0.83 1.66
N LEU A 156 3.45 0.52 1.62
CA LEU A 156 3.30 1.24 0.36
C LEU A 156 4.53 1.14 -0.53
N ARG A 157 5.74 0.96 0.02
CA ARG A 157 6.95 0.67 -0.77
C ARG A 157 6.95 -0.73 -1.40
N ILE A 158 6.24 -1.69 -0.82
CA ILE A 158 6.03 -3.00 -1.45
C ILE A 158 5.05 -2.86 -2.63
N LEU A 159 3.96 -2.13 -2.43
CA LEU A 159 2.92 -1.92 -3.45
C LEU A 159 3.38 -1.03 -4.61
N ASP A 160 4.15 0.00 -4.30
CA ASP A 160 4.58 1.05 -5.23
C ASP A 160 6.02 1.47 -4.91
N PRO A 161 7.02 0.77 -5.47
CA PRO A 161 8.43 1.08 -5.21
C PRO A 161 8.83 2.54 -5.45
N PRO A 162 8.35 3.23 -6.53
CA PRO A 162 8.61 4.65 -6.74
C PRO A 162 8.13 5.54 -5.57
N GLY A 163 7.02 5.16 -4.92
CA GLY A 163 6.48 5.86 -3.75
C GLY A 163 5.47 6.97 -4.05
N VAL A 164 4.89 6.99 -5.25
CA VAL A 164 3.80 7.89 -5.64
C VAL A 164 2.59 7.70 -4.72
N LEU A 165 2.22 6.46 -4.41
CA LEU A 165 1.10 6.17 -3.50
C LEU A 165 1.39 6.69 -2.08
N LEU A 166 2.62 6.50 -1.61
CA LEU A 166 3.06 6.99 -0.31
C LEU A 166 2.99 8.52 -0.26
N PHE A 167 3.43 9.20 -1.31
CA PHE A 167 3.36 10.65 -1.42
C PHE A 167 1.92 11.17 -1.23
N LYS A 168 0.96 10.57 -1.92
CA LYS A 168 -0.47 10.96 -1.87
C LYS A 168 -1.16 10.69 -0.52
N VAL A 169 -0.70 9.70 0.24
CA VAL A 169 -1.34 9.23 1.49
C VAL A 169 -0.65 9.78 2.74
N ALA A 170 0.65 10.07 2.68
CA ALA A 170 1.44 10.44 3.84
C ALA A 170 1.15 11.86 4.35
N ASP A 171 0.77 12.79 3.47
CA ASP A 171 0.59 14.21 3.82
C ASP A 171 -0.37 14.44 5.01
N PRO A 172 -1.60 13.89 5.03
CA PRO A 172 -2.50 14.04 6.18
C PRO A 172 -1.91 13.53 7.50
N ILE A 173 -1.12 12.46 7.46
CA ILE A 173 -0.49 11.87 8.65
C ILE A 173 0.61 12.81 9.17
N ARG A 174 1.46 13.33 8.27
CA ARG A 174 2.53 14.28 8.62
C ARG A 174 1.97 15.56 9.22
N ARG A 175 0.93 16.13 8.59
CA ARG A 175 0.27 17.34 9.08
C ARG A 175 -0.29 17.13 10.49
N TYR A 176 -0.92 15.99 10.75
CA TYR A 176 -1.44 15.68 12.07
C TYR A 176 -0.34 15.55 13.13
N LEU A 177 0.75 14.87 12.81
CA LEU A 177 1.90 14.71 13.71
C LEU A 177 2.58 16.06 14.01
N ARG A 178 2.72 16.94 13.02
CA ARG A 178 3.22 18.31 13.23
C ARG A 178 2.40 19.07 14.25
N CYS A 179 1.07 19.08 14.09
CA CYS A 179 0.19 19.74 15.06
C CYS A 179 0.37 19.19 16.49
N ILE A 180 0.59 17.88 16.65
CA ILE A 180 0.88 17.30 17.97
C ILE A 180 2.21 17.83 18.52
N VAL A 181 3.27 17.82 17.70
CA VAL A 181 4.61 18.28 18.11
C VAL A 181 4.61 19.77 18.46
N SER A 182 4.01 20.63 17.64
CA SER A 182 3.92 22.08 17.90
C SER A 182 3.19 22.38 19.21
N ASN A 183 2.08 21.66 19.49
CA ASN A 183 1.35 21.79 20.75
C ASN A 183 2.15 21.31 21.96
N LEU A 184 2.99 20.27 21.80
CA LEU A 184 3.79 19.70 22.88
C LEU A 184 5.01 20.58 23.24
N VAL A 185 5.63 21.20 22.23
CA VAL A 185 6.83 22.03 22.38
C VAL A 185 6.50 23.43 22.92
N GLY A 186 5.21 23.79 23.04
CA GLY A 186 4.77 24.99 23.74
C GLY A 186 5.01 26.30 22.98
N ASP A 187 5.26 26.22 21.66
CA ASP A 187 5.28 27.40 20.80
C ASP A 187 3.83 27.81 20.47
N GLY A 188 3.14 28.29 21.50
CA GLY A 188 1.84 28.92 21.39
C GLY A 188 1.99 30.34 20.89
N SER A 189 2.26 30.54 19.60
CA SER A 189 1.99 31.82 18.94
C SER A 189 2.01 31.70 17.41
N ASP A 190 0.84 31.86 16.80
CA ASP A 190 0.65 32.46 15.47
C ASP A 190 1.59 32.03 14.33
N LEU A 191 1.56 30.77 13.87
CA LEU A 191 1.95 30.45 12.49
C LEU A 191 1.08 29.33 11.91
N LEU A 192 -0.24 29.54 11.96
CA LEU A 192 -1.14 29.06 10.89
C LEU A 192 -0.94 29.95 9.65
N GLU A 193 0.29 30.14 9.19
CA GLU A 193 0.50 30.61 7.82
C GLU A 193 0.16 29.43 6.91
N GLU A 194 -1.10 29.42 6.47
CA GLU A 194 -1.68 28.51 5.47
C GLU A 194 -0.97 28.56 4.09
N ASN A 195 0.33 28.87 3.99
CA ASN A 195 1.01 29.05 2.72
C ASN A 195 2.50 28.68 2.66
N GLU A 196 3.09 28.04 3.67
CA GLU A 196 4.34 27.34 3.40
C GLU A 196 4.02 26.09 2.58
N GLN A 197 4.26 26.20 1.27
CA GLN A 197 4.21 25.09 0.32
C GLN A 197 4.85 23.87 0.97
N VAL A 198 4.05 22.84 1.16
CA VAL A 198 4.48 21.56 1.73
C VAL A 198 5.51 20.99 0.77
N LEU A 199 6.78 21.27 1.03
CA LEU A 199 7.86 20.71 0.24
C LEU A 199 7.87 19.19 0.50
N PRO A 200 7.68 18.37 -0.54
CA PRO A 200 7.83 16.92 -0.45
C PRO A 200 9.16 16.55 0.20
N ILE A 201 9.27 15.34 0.77
CA ILE A 201 10.56 14.75 1.21
C ILE A 201 11.64 14.90 0.13
N GLN A 202 11.19 14.90 -1.13
CA GLN A 202 12.00 15.05 -2.32
C GLN A 202 12.54 16.45 -2.59
N ALA A 203 11.99 17.49 -1.95
CA ALA A 203 12.43 18.86 -2.08
C ALA A 203 13.33 19.33 -0.90
N LEU A 204 13.31 18.63 0.23
CA LEU A 204 14.26 18.88 1.35
C LEU A 204 15.62 18.22 1.11
N ASN A 205 15.64 17.12 0.36
CA ASN A 205 16.84 16.58 -0.23
C ASN A 205 16.89 17.10 -1.66
N GLU A 206 17.57 18.23 -1.92
CA GLU A 206 18.00 18.59 -3.28
C GLU A 206 18.67 17.35 -3.88
N PRO A 207 17.98 16.56 -4.73
CA PRO A 207 18.63 15.44 -5.35
C PRO A 207 19.58 16.10 -6.33
N TYR A 208 20.87 15.92 -6.13
CA TYR A 208 21.80 16.13 -7.21
C TYR A 208 21.31 15.21 -8.34
N GLU A 209 20.60 15.77 -9.33
CA GLU A 209 20.10 15.01 -10.47
C GLU A 209 21.34 14.52 -11.19
N ASP A 210 21.70 13.27 -10.92
CA ASP A 210 22.78 12.61 -11.63
C ASP A 210 22.25 12.30 -13.03
N TYR A 211 22.39 13.27 -13.93
CA TYR A 211 22.06 13.13 -15.35
C TYR A 211 22.87 12.02 -16.05
N SER A 212 23.80 11.37 -15.34
CA SER A 212 24.58 10.23 -15.81
C SER A 212 24.08 8.88 -15.27
N ASP A 213 23.00 8.84 -14.47
CA ASP A 213 22.48 7.61 -13.89
C ASP A 213 21.93 6.66 -14.97
N PRO A 214 22.56 5.49 -15.21
CA PRO A 214 22.09 4.53 -16.20
C PRO A 214 20.76 3.84 -15.81
N GLN A 215 20.35 3.97 -14.54
CA GLN A 215 19.12 3.39 -13.98
C GLN A 215 17.98 4.42 -13.89
N TRP A 216 18.15 5.61 -14.48
CA TRP A 216 17.10 6.63 -14.52
C TRP A 216 15.87 6.13 -15.31
N ASP A 217 14.69 6.26 -14.70
CA ASP A 217 13.40 5.90 -15.28
C ASP A 217 12.46 7.12 -15.15
N PRO A 218 11.68 7.48 -16.20
CA PRO A 218 10.76 8.61 -16.13
C PRO A 218 9.72 8.45 -15.03
N GLU A 219 9.23 9.59 -14.53
CA GLU A 219 8.17 9.61 -13.54
C GLU A 219 6.88 8.94 -14.06
N PRO A 220 6.18 8.14 -13.24
CA PRO A 220 4.91 7.54 -13.61
C PRO A 220 3.85 8.58 -13.98
N ASN A 221 2.93 8.24 -14.87
CA ASN A 221 1.88 9.14 -15.34
C ASN A 221 0.96 9.67 -14.24
N ASP A 222 0.86 8.96 -13.10
CA ASP A 222 0.04 9.36 -11.96
C ASP A 222 0.83 10.17 -10.90
N ALA A 223 2.09 10.49 -11.15
CA ALA A 223 2.88 11.36 -10.30
C ALA A 223 2.30 12.80 -10.28
N GLU A 224 2.27 13.42 -9.10
CA GLU A 224 1.92 14.83 -8.97
C GLU A 224 3.11 15.71 -9.39
N PRO A 225 2.92 16.98 -9.82
CA PRO A 225 4.02 17.83 -10.33
C PRO A 225 5.22 18.00 -9.39
N ASP A 226 4.95 17.91 -8.08
CA ASP A 226 5.95 18.05 -7.01
C ASP A 226 6.61 16.72 -6.64
N PHE A 227 6.09 15.59 -7.14
CA PHE A 227 6.71 14.28 -6.93
C PHE A 227 8.01 14.22 -7.72
N ARG A 228 9.10 13.80 -7.07
CA ARG A 228 10.34 13.41 -7.74
C ARG A 228 10.70 11.98 -7.38
N THR A 229 11.10 11.17 -8.33
CA THR A 229 11.58 9.81 -8.05
C THR A 229 12.92 9.89 -7.30
N SER A 230 12.89 9.97 -5.96
CA SER A 230 14.10 9.87 -5.16
C SER A 230 14.42 8.40 -4.88
N LYS A 231 15.72 8.08 -4.79
CA LYS A 231 16.19 6.82 -4.18
C LYS A 231 15.45 6.62 -2.85
N PRO A 232 15.03 5.40 -2.50
CA PRO A 232 14.16 5.15 -1.35
C PRO A 232 14.73 5.83 -0.11
N GLY A 233 14.14 6.97 0.26
CA GLY A 233 14.59 7.77 1.38
C GLY A 233 14.48 6.93 2.64
N ASP A 234 15.53 6.95 3.45
CA ASP A 234 15.56 6.27 4.73
C ASP A 234 14.31 6.65 5.56
N ILE A 235 13.73 5.67 6.26
CA ILE A 235 12.59 5.88 7.15
C ILE A 235 12.93 6.99 8.16
N VAL A 236 14.19 7.07 8.59
CA VAL A 236 14.68 8.13 9.48
C VAL A 236 14.58 9.51 8.84
N SER A 237 15.01 9.67 7.58
CA SER A 237 14.86 10.94 6.84
C SER A 237 13.39 11.34 6.72
N THR A 238 12.51 10.36 6.48
CA THR A 238 11.06 10.57 6.40
C THR A 238 10.46 11.01 7.74
N LEU A 239 10.95 10.49 8.87
CA LEU A 239 10.49 10.90 10.20
C LEU A 239 11.06 12.26 10.62
N VAL A 240 12.31 12.55 10.28
CA VAL A 240 12.94 13.86 10.55
C VAL A 240 12.22 14.97 9.79
N SER A 241 11.73 14.72 8.57
CA SER A 241 10.94 15.70 7.81
C SER A 241 9.59 16.09 8.45
N ILE A 242 9.12 15.34 9.45
CA ILE A 242 7.92 15.72 10.20
C ILE A 242 8.24 16.95 11.06
N TYR A 243 9.45 17.07 11.58
CA TYR A 243 9.86 18.23 12.37
C TYR A 243 10.14 19.43 11.45
N ASP A 244 9.67 20.61 11.85
CA ASP A 244 9.88 21.85 11.08
C ASP A 244 11.36 22.28 11.05
N SER A 245 12.16 21.84 12.03
CA SER A 245 13.63 22.00 11.99
C SER A 245 14.36 20.76 12.47
N ARG A 246 15.52 20.51 11.88
CA ARG A 246 16.46 19.47 12.34
C ARG A 246 16.93 19.73 13.78
N ASP A 247 17.02 21.00 14.17
CA ASP A 247 17.45 21.42 15.49
C ASP A 247 16.44 21.06 16.58
N LEU A 248 15.13 21.13 16.29
CA LEU A 248 14.09 20.67 17.22
C LEU A 248 14.22 19.17 17.50
N PHE A 249 14.38 18.37 16.44
CA PHE A 249 14.59 16.93 16.58
C PHE A 249 15.84 16.61 17.41
N VAL A 250 16.96 17.28 17.12
CA VAL A 250 18.23 17.06 17.85
C VAL A 250 18.09 17.45 19.31
N LYS A 251 17.42 18.56 19.64
CA LYS A 251 17.19 18.98 21.03
C LYS A 251 16.34 17.99 21.82
N GLU A 252 15.24 17.50 21.25
CA GLU A 252 14.40 16.49 21.89
C GLU A 252 15.14 15.17 22.08
N LEU A 253 15.89 14.74 21.06
CA LEU A 253 16.75 13.56 21.15
C LEU A 253 17.80 13.70 22.26
N GLN A 254 18.46 14.86 22.37
CA GLN A 254 19.42 15.16 23.42
C GLN A 254 18.78 15.15 24.81
N SER A 255 17.60 15.77 24.96
CA SER A 255 16.85 15.80 26.22
C SER A 255 16.45 14.38 26.66
N MET A 256 15.88 13.59 25.76
CA MET A 256 15.46 12.21 26.02
C MET A 256 16.65 11.30 26.35
N LEU A 257 17.74 11.38 25.58
CA LEU A 257 18.95 10.61 25.85
C LEU A 257 19.58 11.04 27.18
N GLY A 258 19.62 12.34 27.47
CA GLY A 258 20.10 12.86 28.75
C GLY A 258 19.30 12.33 29.94
N GLN A 259 17.97 12.30 29.84
CA GLN A 259 17.11 11.71 30.87
C GLN A 259 17.34 10.20 31.04
N ARG A 260 17.53 9.46 29.93
CA ARG A 260 17.84 8.02 29.98
C ARG A 260 19.20 7.76 30.62
N LEU A 261 20.25 8.44 30.18
CA LEU A 261 21.60 8.36 30.73
C LEU A 261 21.63 8.62 32.24
N LEU A 262 20.87 9.62 32.70
CA LEU A 262 20.73 9.92 34.13
C LEU A 262 19.95 8.84 34.91
N ALA A 263 19.07 8.10 34.24
CA ALA A 263 18.29 7.02 34.83
C ALA A 263 19.03 5.66 34.87
N VAL A 264 20.07 5.47 34.06
CA VAL A 264 20.91 4.26 34.07
C VAL A 264 21.73 4.21 35.36
N LYS A 265 21.35 3.32 36.28
CA LYS A 265 22.08 3.08 37.55
C LYS A 265 23.18 2.01 37.44
N ASP A 266 23.15 1.17 36.41
CA ASP A 266 23.97 -0.05 36.31
C ASP A 266 25.21 0.06 35.40
N HIS A 267 25.64 1.27 35.02
CA HIS A 267 26.87 1.51 34.21
C HIS A 267 26.96 0.70 32.89
N ASN A 268 25.84 0.20 32.36
CA ASN A 268 25.79 -0.54 31.10
C ASN A 268 25.53 0.42 29.93
N TYR A 269 26.59 1.13 29.51
CA TYR A 269 26.54 2.16 28.47
C TYR A 269 26.59 1.60 27.03
N ASP A 270 26.80 0.30 26.86
CA ASP A 270 27.01 -0.31 25.53
C ASP A 270 25.77 -0.22 24.63
N ASN A 271 24.58 -0.34 25.20
CA ASN A 271 23.33 -0.18 24.45
C ASN A 271 23.14 1.26 23.94
N GLU A 272 23.54 2.26 24.72
CA GLU A 272 23.37 3.68 24.35
C GLU A 272 24.43 4.14 23.34
N ALA A 273 25.64 3.60 23.39
CA ALA A 273 26.67 3.84 22.38
C ALA A 273 26.25 3.33 20.99
N SER A 274 25.52 2.21 20.94
CA SER A 274 25.01 1.65 19.68
C SER A 274 23.95 2.53 19.00
N HIS A 275 23.27 3.41 19.73
CA HIS A 275 22.26 4.33 19.18
C HIS A 275 22.86 5.61 18.57
N LEU A 276 24.15 5.88 18.82
CA LEU A 276 24.87 7.06 18.32
C LEU A 276 25.74 6.76 17.08
N THR A 277 25.89 5.49 16.72
CA THR A 277 26.71 5.01 15.60
C THR A 277 25.84 4.60 14.43
#